data_AF-A0A7S4IE99-F1
#
_entry.id   AF-A0A7S4IE99-F1
#
_cell.length_a   1.000
_cell.length_b   1.000
_cell.length_c   1.000
_cell.angle_alpha   90.00
_cell.angle_beta   90.00
_cell.angle_gamma   90.00
#
_symmetry.space_group_name_H-M   'P 1'
#
loop_
_entity.id
_entity.type
_entity.pdbx_description
1 polymer ?
#
loop_
_entity_poly.entity_id
_entity_poly.type
_entity_poly.pdbx_seq_one_letter_code
_entity_poly.pdbx_strand_id
1 'polypeptide(L)'
;NIEGVFAVVTNPTVLPESVRGQRVESTVFDISLFTADGNPVPLESEVEICLEVNGKEFNKDDYCLGFIDEEQKPPVWVCQDSCLRKGRDQQLCGTTDHFTS
;
A
#
# COMPACT_ATOMS: atom_id res chain seq x y z
N ASN A 1 -9.91 -21.49 17.76
CA ASN A 1 -9.41 -21.71 16.39
C ASN A 1 -9.06 -20.37 15.84
N ILE A 2 -7.79 -20.14 15.50
CA ILE A 2 -7.39 -18.91 14.83
C ILE A 2 -7.80 -19.13 13.38
N GLU A 3 -8.95 -18.58 12.98
CA GLU A 3 -9.32 -18.52 11.57
C GLU A 3 -8.26 -17.67 10.87
N GLY A 4 -7.59 -18.26 9.88
CA GLY A 4 -6.50 -17.60 9.18
C GLY A 4 -7.03 -16.37 8.46
N VAL A 5 -6.40 -15.22 8.69
CA VAL A 5 -6.56 -14.03 7.86
C VAL A 5 -5.47 -14.07 6.80
N PHE A 6 -5.83 -13.83 5.55
CA PHE A 6 -4.88 -13.82 4.44
C PHE A 6 -5.00 -12.49 3.68
N ALA A 7 -3.85 -11.96 3.27
CA ALA A 7 -3.77 -10.81 2.40
C ALA A 7 -3.70 -11.28 0.95
N VAL A 8 -4.58 -10.76 0.10
CA VAL A 8 -4.45 -10.89 -1.35
C VAL A 8 -3.78 -9.63 -1.84
N VAL A 9 -2.58 -9.80 -2.40
CA VAL A 9 -1.81 -8.71 -3.01
C VAL A 9 -1.82 -8.94 -4.50
N THR A 10 -2.50 -8.07 -5.25
CA THR A 10 -2.41 -8.07 -6.70
C THR A 10 -1.50 -6.93 -7.15
N ASN A 11 -0.66 -7.18 -8.15
CA ASN A 11 0.16 -6.15 -8.80
C ASN A 11 -0.68 -5.54 -9.93
N PRO A 12 -1.36 -4.41 -9.72
CA PRO A 12 -2.19 -3.79 -10.71
C PRO A 12 -1.25 -2.89 -11.50
N THR A 13 -0.67 -3.40 -12.57
CA THR A 13 -0.03 -2.53 -13.57
C THR A 13 -1.05 -1.58 -14.24
N VAL A 14 -2.33 -1.61 -13.83
CA VAL A 14 -3.38 -0.72 -14.32
C VAL A 14 -3.86 0.18 -13.18
N LEU A 15 -3.25 1.36 -13.09
CA LEU A 15 -3.82 2.49 -12.37
C LEU A 15 -5.23 2.81 -12.92
N PRO A 16 -6.23 3.07 -12.06
CA PRO A 16 -7.53 3.59 -12.49
C PRO A 16 -7.34 4.81 -13.41
N GLU A 17 -8.17 4.95 -14.44
CA GLU A 17 -8.07 6.09 -15.38
C GLU A 17 -8.12 7.44 -14.66
N SER A 18 -8.87 7.50 -13.55
CA SER A 18 -9.02 8.67 -12.69
C SER A 18 -7.71 9.20 -12.10
N VAL A 19 -6.67 8.38 -12.00
CA VAL A 19 -5.36 8.76 -11.44
C VAL A 19 -4.21 8.69 -12.45
N ARG A 20 -4.47 8.37 -13.72
CA ARG A 20 -3.43 8.25 -14.78
C ARG A 20 -2.63 9.53 -15.07
N GLY A 21 -3.01 10.68 -14.51
CA GLY A 21 -2.27 11.94 -14.61
C GLY A 21 -1.34 12.25 -13.44
N GLN A 22 -1.39 11.45 -12.37
CA GLN A 22 -0.53 11.61 -11.19
C GLN A 22 0.73 10.78 -11.40
N ARG A 23 1.91 11.41 -11.26
CA ARG A 23 3.18 10.71 -11.40
C ARG A 23 3.40 9.82 -10.17
N VAL A 24 3.05 8.55 -10.31
CA VAL A 24 3.44 7.48 -9.40
C VAL A 24 4.52 6.67 -10.10
N GLU A 25 5.76 6.83 -9.64
CA GLU A 25 6.92 6.11 -10.18
C GLU A 25 7.16 4.78 -9.47
N SER A 26 6.38 4.48 -8.42
CA SER A 26 6.43 3.24 -7.65
C SER A 26 5.55 2.14 -8.25
N THR A 27 5.82 0.90 -7.86
CA THR A 27 4.86 -0.18 -8.04
C THR A 27 3.66 0.06 -7.13
N VAL A 28 2.47 -0.02 -7.71
CA VAL A 28 1.20 0.07 -6.97
C VAL A 28 0.77 -1.34 -6.62
N PHE A 29 0.13 -1.50 -5.46
CA PHE A 29 -0.43 -2.76 -4.99
C PHE A 29 -1.90 -2.53 -4.61
N ASP A 30 -2.75 -3.46 -4.99
CA ASP A 30 -4.10 -3.55 -4.45
C ASP A 30 -4.09 -4.66 -3.38
N ILE A 31 -4.38 -4.26 -2.15
CA ILE A 31 -4.28 -5.07 -0.95
C ILE A 31 -5.68 -5.19 -0.35
N SER A 32 -6.14 -6.43 -0.22
CA SER A 32 -7.40 -6.75 0.44
C SER A 32 -7.20 -7.87 1.46
N LEU A 33 -7.82 -7.73 2.64
CA LEU A 33 -7.78 -8.72 3.70
C LEU A 33 -9.08 -9.55 3.71
N PHE A 34 -8.93 -10.86 3.82
CA PHE A 34 -10.05 -11.78 3.90
C PHE A 34 -9.86 -12.81 5.03
N THR A 35 -10.97 -13.23 5.61
CA THR A 35 -11.06 -14.44 6.44
C THR A 35 -10.81 -15.68 5.59
N ALA A 36 -10.54 -16.82 6.25
CA ALA A 36 -10.39 -18.11 5.59
C ALA A 36 -11.61 -18.51 4.72
N ASP A 37 -12.81 -18.03 5.09
CA ASP A 37 -14.05 -18.26 4.36
C ASP A 37 -14.30 -17.27 3.21
N GLY A 38 -13.36 -16.35 2.97
CA GLY A 38 -13.41 -15.37 1.88
C GLY A 38 -14.20 -14.09 2.19
N ASN A 39 -14.61 -13.87 3.43
CA ASN A 39 -15.27 -12.62 3.83
C ASN A 39 -14.24 -11.50 4.04
N PRO A 40 -14.47 -10.26 3.55
CA PRO A 40 -13.56 -9.14 3.76
C PRO A 40 -13.42 -8.80 5.25
N VAL A 41 -12.20 -8.44 5.65
CA VAL A 41 -11.86 -8.12 7.04
C VAL A 41 -11.52 -6.63 7.14
N PRO A 42 -12.21 -5.85 8.00
CA PRO A 42 -11.80 -4.48 8.28
C PRO A 42 -10.49 -4.48 9.06
N LEU A 43 -9.67 -3.44 8.86
CA LEU A 43 -8.50 -3.19 9.69
C LEU A 43 -8.96 -2.73 11.08
N GLU A 44 -8.68 -3.54 12.10
CA GLU A 44 -8.94 -3.18 13.51
C GLU A 44 -7.72 -2.50 14.18
N SER A 45 -6.56 -2.55 13.54
CA SER A 45 -5.30 -1.99 14.02
C SER A 45 -4.39 -1.59 12.86
N GLU A 46 -3.35 -0.82 13.19
CA GLU A 46 -2.27 -0.53 12.25
C GLU A 46 -1.63 -1.82 11.71
N VAL A 47 -1.30 -1.80 10.43
CA VAL A 47 -0.54 -2.83 9.74
C VAL A 47 0.76 -2.23 9.18
N GLU A 48 1.81 -3.04 9.18
CA GLU A 48 3.07 -2.70 8.52
C GLU A 48 3.07 -3.28 7.11
N ILE A 49 3.35 -2.43 6.12
CA ILE A 49 3.49 -2.82 4.72
C ILE A 49 4.96 -2.62 4.34
N CYS A 50 5.62 -3.70 3.93
CA CYS A 50 7.00 -3.70 3.46
C CYS A 50 7.04 -4.05 1.96
N LEU A 51 7.52 -3.10 1.15
CA LEU A 51 7.62 -3.27 -0.30
C LEU A 51 9.08 -3.28 -0.73
N GLU A 52 9.45 -4.24 -1.58
CA GLU A 52 10.76 -4.29 -2.21
C GLU A 52 10.93 -3.12 -3.18
N VAL A 53 12.06 -2.41 -3.07
CA VAL A 53 12.41 -1.34 -4.00
C VAL A 53 13.55 -1.78 -4.90
N ASN A 54 13.28 -1.79 -6.21
CA ASN A 54 14.26 -2.17 -7.22
C ASN A 54 15.18 -0.98 -7.53
N GLY A 55 16.38 -0.94 -6.93
CA GLY A 55 17.38 0.09 -7.22
C GLY A 55 18.62 -0.05 -6.34
N LYS A 56 19.81 0.20 -6.90
CA LYS A 56 21.09 0.06 -6.17
C LYS A 56 21.28 1.08 -5.05
N GLU A 57 20.62 2.23 -5.15
CA GLU A 57 20.62 3.27 -4.12
C GLU A 57 19.28 4.02 -4.19
N PHE A 58 18.54 4.03 -3.09
CA PHE A 58 17.35 4.84 -2.92
C PHE A 58 17.50 5.67 -1.64
N ASN A 59 17.19 6.96 -1.72
CA ASN A 59 17.08 7.80 -0.54
C ASN A 59 15.66 7.64 0.01
N LYS A 60 15.53 7.04 1.20
CA LYS A 60 14.23 6.80 1.83
C LYS A 60 13.38 8.06 2.00
N ASP A 61 14.02 9.23 2.08
CA ASP A 61 13.34 10.51 2.28
C ASP A 61 12.63 11.01 1.00
N ASP A 62 12.90 10.37 -0.15
CA ASP A 62 12.24 10.63 -1.43
C ASP A 62 10.98 9.75 -1.62
N TYR A 63 10.70 8.83 -0.70
CA TYR A 63 9.59 7.87 -0.78
C TYR A 63 8.65 8.02 0.41
N CYS A 64 7.40 7.63 0.19
CA CYS A 64 6.47 7.40 1.28
C CYS A 64 5.51 6.25 0.97
N LEU A 65 4.93 5.69 2.02
CA LEU A 65 3.78 4.79 1.87
C LEU A 65 2.58 5.68 1.62
N GLY A 66 2.01 5.54 0.42
CA GLY A 66 0.86 6.31 -0.01
C GLY A 66 -0.32 5.42 -0.34
N PHE A 67 -1.51 6.02 -0.26
CA PHE A 67 -2.77 5.41 -0.63
C PHE A 67 -3.51 6.31 -1.61
N ILE A 68 -4.53 5.75 -2.27
CA ILE A 68 -5.46 6.53 -3.07
C ILE A 68 -6.65 6.94 -2.18
N ASP A 69 -6.85 8.24 -2.04
CA ASP A 69 -8.03 8.84 -1.41
C ASP A 69 -9.14 8.92 -2.47
N GLU A 70 -10.17 8.06 -2.35
CA GLU A 70 -11.28 7.95 -3.31
C GLU A 70 -12.45 8.88 -2.94
N GLU A 71 -12.41 9.52 -1.77
CA GLU A 71 -13.39 10.54 -1.37
C GLU A 71 -13.22 11.82 -2.20
N GLN A 72 -12.00 12.12 -2.64
CA GLN A 72 -11.70 13.24 -3.52
C GLN A 72 -12.18 13.00 -4.96
N LYS A 73 -12.53 14.10 -5.66
CA LYS A 73 -13.06 14.07 -7.04
C LYS A 73 -12.26 15.03 -7.93
N PRO A 74 -11.27 14.54 -8.71
CA PRO A 74 -10.88 13.13 -8.88
C PRO A 74 -10.12 12.56 -7.66
N PRO A 75 -10.08 11.23 -7.49
CA PRO A 75 -9.24 10.56 -6.50
C PRO A 75 -7.78 10.99 -6.58
N VAL A 76 -7.08 11.03 -5.45
CA VAL A 76 -5.67 11.48 -5.39
C VAL A 76 -4.79 10.57 -4.56
N TRP A 77 -3.54 10.43 -4.98
CA TRP A 77 -2.50 9.77 -4.19
C TRP A 77 -2.10 10.67 -3.03
N VAL A 78 -2.25 10.16 -1.81
CA VAL A 78 -1.89 10.84 -0.58
C VAL A 78 -0.73 10.08 0.07
N CYS A 79 0.28 10.84 0.43
CA CYS A 79 1.42 10.37 1.20
C CYS A 79 1.00 10.24 2.67
N GLN A 80 0.89 9.02 3.19
CA GLN A 80 0.43 8.76 4.55
C GLN A 80 1.60 8.67 5.53
N ASP A 81 2.60 7.85 5.20
CA ASP A 81 3.77 7.65 6.05
C ASP A 81 5.05 8.00 5.29
N SER A 82 5.56 9.21 5.58
CA SER A 82 6.84 9.72 5.07
C SER A 82 8.05 9.20 5.85
N CYS A 83 7.84 8.55 6.99
CA CYS A 83 8.90 8.10 7.89
C CYS A 83 9.28 6.64 7.62
N LEU A 84 9.44 6.27 6.34
CA LEU A 84 9.73 4.91 5.94
C LEU A 84 11.00 4.36 6.59
N ARG A 85 10.91 3.12 7.05
CA ARG A 85 12.01 2.38 7.67
C ARG A 85 12.57 1.37 6.67
N LYS A 86 13.88 1.13 6.72
CA LYS A 86 14.48 0.03 5.94
C LYS A 86 14.05 -1.30 6.55
N GLY A 87 13.44 -2.14 5.72
CA GLY A 87 13.09 -3.51 6.04
C GLY A 87 14.24 -4.49 5.77
N ARG A 88 13.89 -5.75 5.57
CA ARG A 88 14.83 -6.79 5.11
C ARG A 88 14.98 -6.69 3.59
N ASP A 89 16.06 -7.22 3.03
CA ASP A 89 16.18 -7.49 1.58
C ASP A 89 15.77 -6.32 0.65
N GLN A 90 16.30 -5.11 0.90
CA GLN A 90 15.99 -3.90 0.12
C GLN A 90 14.51 -3.50 0.13
N GLN A 91 13.81 -3.73 1.24
CA GLN A 91 12.46 -3.26 1.46
C GLN A 91 12.42 -1.88 2.12
N LEU A 92 11.39 -1.11 1.80
CA LEU A 92 10.92 0.01 2.60
C LEU A 92 9.60 -0.37 3.27
N CYS A 93 9.53 -0.14 4.58
CA CYS A 93 8.38 -0.44 5.40
C CYS A 93 7.76 0.84 5.94
N GLY A 94 6.44 0.95 5.84
CA GLY A 94 5.63 1.99 6.47
C GLY A 94 4.46 1.37 7.22
N THR A 95 3.76 2.19 8.01
CA THR A 95 2.57 1.78 8.75
C THR A 95 1.33 2.50 8.25
N THR A 96 0.21 1.80 8.21
CA THR A 96 -1.10 2.37 7.87
C THR A 96 -2.20 1.74 8.73
N ASP A 97 -3.23 2.51 9.04
CA ASP A 97 -4.45 2.09 9.74
C ASP A 97 -5.64 1.89 8.79
N HIS A 98 -5.43 2.08 7.48
CA HIS A 98 -6.44 1.87 6.45
C HIS A 98 -5.80 1.36 5.14
N PHE A 99 -6.60 0.96 4.16
CA PHE A 99 -6.08 0.68 2.80
C PHE A 99 -6.43 1.83 1.87
N THR A 100 -7.69 1.96 1.49
CA THR A 100 -8.25 3.11 0.75
C THR A 100 -9.53 3.59 1.42
N SER A 101 -9.96 4.81 1.11
CA SER A 101 -11.15 5.47 1.67
C SER A 101 -12.17 5.77 0.59
#